data_AF-A0A842W5Y2-F1
#
_entry.id   AF-A0A842W5Y2-F1
#
_cell.length_a   1.000
_cell.length_b   1.000
_cell.length_c   1.000
_cell.angle_alpha   90.00
_cell.angle_beta   90.00
_cell.angle_gamma   90.00
#
_symmetry.space_group_name_H-M   'P 1'
#
loop_
_entity.id
_entity.type
_entity.pdbx_description
1 polymer ?
#
loop_
_entity_poly.entity_id
_entity_poly.type
_entity_poly.pdbx_seq_one_letter_code
_entity_poly.pdbx_strand_id
1 'polypeptide(L)'
;MGKVMVFGTFDGLHKGHLNYFKQAREHGDYLIAVVARDNTVKEVKDKFPKYDEKKRLSEVKKYTDKAVLGYAGDKYKVIKEYGPNFVCLGYDQKDFVEGLKKFDIEVKRMKAYKPEKYKSSKLKI
;
A
#
# COMPACT_ATOMS: atom_id res chain seq x y z
N MET A 1 2.92 -3.95 20.71
CA MET A 1 2.03 -3.60 19.60
C MET A 1 2.89 -3.09 18.46
N GLY A 2 3.04 -3.89 17.40
CA GLY A 2 3.81 -3.58 16.20
C GLY A 2 2.90 -3.00 15.12
N LYS A 3 3.13 -1.74 14.75
CA LYS A 3 2.41 -1.09 13.66
C LYS A 3 3.07 -1.45 12.32
N VAL A 4 2.28 -1.96 11.41
CA VAL A 4 2.69 -2.29 10.04
C VAL A 4 2.03 -1.32 9.09
N MET A 5 2.81 -0.75 8.18
CA MET A 5 2.32 0.14 7.14
C MET A 5 2.49 -0.49 5.76
N VAL A 6 1.44 -0.40 4.95
CA VAL A 6 1.44 -0.83 3.53
C VAL A 6 1.07 0.34 2.63
N PHE A 7 1.67 0.42 1.46
CA PHE A 7 1.40 1.44 0.46
C PHE A 7 0.83 0.81 -0.81
N GLY A 8 -0.13 1.47 -1.45
CA GLY A 8 -0.65 0.99 -2.74
C GLY A 8 -1.72 1.87 -3.37
N THR A 9 -1.96 1.63 -4.66
CA THR A 9 -3.14 2.20 -5.33
C THR A 9 -4.42 1.52 -4.85
N PHE A 10 -4.38 0.18 -4.68
CA PHE A 10 -5.54 -0.65 -4.32
C PHE A 10 -6.76 -0.45 -5.22
N ASP A 11 -6.51 -0.25 -6.51
CA ASP A 11 -7.55 -0.06 -7.51
C ASP A 11 -8.22 -1.40 -7.83
N GLY A 12 -9.52 -1.50 -7.54
CA GLY A 12 -10.26 -2.78 -7.63
C GLY A 12 -9.70 -3.81 -6.66
N LEU A 13 -10.05 -3.69 -5.37
CA LEU A 13 -9.57 -4.61 -4.34
C LEU A 13 -9.82 -6.09 -4.74
N HIS A 14 -8.80 -6.93 -4.64
CA HIS A 14 -8.84 -8.31 -5.13
C HIS A 14 -8.01 -9.24 -4.25
N LYS A 15 -8.07 -10.55 -4.50
CA LYS A 15 -7.38 -11.58 -3.68
C LYS A 15 -5.88 -11.35 -3.51
N GLY A 16 -5.21 -10.82 -4.52
CA GLY A 16 -3.82 -10.36 -4.41
C GLY A 16 -3.59 -9.31 -3.30
N HIS A 17 -4.41 -8.25 -3.24
CA HIS A 17 -4.34 -7.25 -2.17
C HIS A 17 -4.66 -7.85 -0.79
N LEU A 18 -5.67 -8.72 -0.71
CA LEU A 18 -6.02 -9.39 0.55
C LEU A 18 -4.88 -10.29 1.06
N ASN A 19 -4.23 -11.02 0.16
CA ASN A 19 -3.08 -11.83 0.52
C ASN A 19 -1.88 -10.95 0.94
N TYR A 20 -1.67 -9.82 0.27
CA TYR A 20 -0.66 -8.85 0.65
C TYR A 20 -0.90 -8.28 2.06
N PHE A 21 -2.14 -7.90 2.40
CA PHE A 21 -2.50 -7.47 3.75
C PHE A 21 -2.32 -8.60 4.78
N LYS A 22 -2.67 -9.83 4.41
CA LYS A 22 -2.45 -11.01 5.27
C LYS A 22 -0.96 -11.19 5.60
N GLN A 23 -0.08 -11.16 4.60
CA GLN A 23 1.36 -11.27 4.82
C GLN A 23 1.90 -10.10 5.67
N ALA A 24 1.43 -8.88 5.42
CA ALA A 24 1.84 -7.72 6.20
C ALA A 24 1.48 -7.85 7.69
N ARG A 25 0.30 -8.42 8.00
CA ARG A 25 -0.13 -8.69 9.39
C ARG A 25 0.71 -9.74 10.11
N GLU A 26 1.53 -10.53 9.41
CA GLU A 26 2.46 -11.47 10.07
C GLU A 26 3.61 -10.73 10.79
N HIS A 27 3.82 -9.44 10.48
CA HIS A 27 4.85 -8.60 11.10
C HIS A 27 4.34 -7.72 12.23
N GLY A 28 3.02 -7.67 12.48
CA GLY A 28 2.48 -6.85 13.56
C GLY A 28 0.96 -6.90 13.64
N ASP A 29 0.45 -6.41 14.75
CA ASP A 29 -0.95 -6.50 15.18
C ASP A 29 -1.81 -5.31 14.74
N TYR A 30 -1.21 -4.23 14.21
CA TYR A 30 -1.93 -3.05 13.73
C TYR A 30 -1.53 -2.65 12.30
N LEU A 31 -2.41 -2.86 11.33
CA LEU A 31 -2.21 -2.60 9.90
C LEU A 31 -2.77 -1.25 9.45
N ILE A 32 -1.88 -0.39 8.98
CA ILE A 32 -2.17 0.92 8.39
C ILE A 32 -1.96 0.83 6.88
N ALA A 33 -3.02 1.03 6.10
CA ALA A 33 -2.92 1.14 4.64
C ALA A 33 -2.93 2.58 4.17
N VAL A 34 -1.91 2.94 3.38
CA VAL A 34 -1.79 4.24 2.72
C VAL A 34 -2.22 4.09 1.27
N VAL A 35 -3.36 4.68 0.96
CA VAL A 35 -3.97 4.67 -0.37
C VAL A 35 -3.44 5.85 -1.18
N ALA A 36 -2.86 5.57 -2.34
CA ALA A 36 -2.31 6.62 -3.21
C ALA A 36 -3.42 7.56 -3.73
N ARG A 37 -3.10 8.86 -3.81
CA ARG A 37 -3.98 9.91 -4.37
C ARG A 37 -4.18 9.69 -5.87
N ASP A 38 -5.33 10.07 -6.42
CA ASP A 38 -5.61 9.91 -7.85
C ASP A 38 -4.55 10.59 -8.74
N ASN A 39 -4.16 11.82 -8.39
CA ASN A 39 -3.12 12.56 -9.11
C ASN A 39 -1.76 11.88 -9.03
N THR A 40 -1.35 11.40 -7.85
CA THR A 40 -0.08 10.66 -7.70
C THR A 40 -0.06 9.39 -8.55
N VAL A 41 -1.21 8.71 -8.68
CA VAL A 41 -1.32 7.53 -9.55
C VAL A 41 -1.18 7.93 -11.02
N LYS A 42 -1.83 9.03 -11.45
CA LYS A 42 -1.69 9.56 -12.81
C LYS A 42 -0.24 9.95 -13.12
N GLU A 43 0.45 10.64 -12.21
CA GLU A 43 1.85 11.03 -12.42
C GLU A 43 2.78 9.83 -12.55
N VAL A 44 2.61 8.79 -11.71
CA VAL A 44 3.51 7.64 -11.66
C VAL A 44 3.20 6.60 -12.75
N LYS A 45 1.92 6.40 -13.08
CA LYS A 45 1.48 5.33 -13.99
C LYS A 45 0.98 5.83 -15.34
N ASP A 46 1.04 7.14 -15.57
CA ASP A 46 0.47 7.85 -16.72
C ASP A 46 -1.02 7.56 -16.98
N LYS A 47 -1.75 7.12 -15.94
CA LYS A 47 -3.17 6.77 -16.04
C LYS A 47 -3.88 6.96 -14.70
N PHE A 48 -5.11 7.47 -14.75
CA PHE A 48 -5.98 7.52 -13.58
C PHE A 48 -6.44 6.11 -13.16
N PRO A 49 -6.60 5.85 -11.85
CA PRO A 49 -7.20 4.61 -11.39
C PRO A 49 -8.65 4.50 -11.89
N LYS A 50 -9.16 3.28 -11.97
CA LYS A 50 -10.55 2.99 -12.35
C LYS A 50 -11.54 3.55 -11.33
N TYR A 51 -11.21 3.42 -10.04
CA TYR A 51 -12.00 3.96 -8.96
C TYR A 51 -11.31 5.15 -8.31
N ASP A 52 -12.10 6.16 -7.93
CA ASP A 52 -11.58 7.33 -7.22
C ASP A 52 -10.96 6.96 -5.86
N GLU A 53 -10.15 7.86 -5.34
CA GLU A 53 -9.43 7.67 -4.08
C GLU A 53 -10.34 7.44 -2.87
N LYS A 54 -11.55 8.03 -2.83
CA LYS A 54 -12.48 7.84 -1.71
C LYS A 54 -13.07 6.44 -1.71
N LYS A 55 -13.42 5.92 -2.88
CA LYS A 55 -13.90 4.56 -3.07
C LYS A 55 -12.81 3.54 -2.78
N ARG A 56 -11.59 3.75 -3.26
CA ARG A 56 -10.46 2.85 -2.94
C ARG A 56 -10.17 2.86 -1.44
N LEU A 57 -10.21 4.02 -0.79
CA LEU A 57 -10.05 4.16 0.65
C LEU A 57 -11.12 3.38 1.45
N SER A 58 -12.39 3.53 1.08
CA SER A 58 -13.49 2.87 1.78
C SER A 58 -13.44 1.34 1.65
N GLU A 59 -13.05 0.82 0.49
CA GLU A 59 -12.88 -0.63 0.29
C GLU A 59 -11.70 -1.18 1.08
N VAL A 60 -10.55 -0.48 1.10
CA VAL A 60 -9.37 -0.90 1.86
C VAL A 60 -9.66 -0.91 3.37
N LYS A 61 -10.38 0.09 3.87
CA LYS A 61 -10.74 0.21 5.29
C LYS A 61 -11.46 -1.03 5.85
N LYS A 62 -12.15 -1.82 5.01
CA LYS A 62 -12.84 -3.05 5.43
C LYS A 62 -11.88 -4.17 5.84
N TYR A 63 -10.59 -4.09 5.49
CA TYR A 63 -9.61 -5.16 5.69
C TYR A 63 -8.39 -4.72 6.52
N THR A 64 -8.34 -3.45 6.93
CA THR A 64 -7.20 -2.86 7.66
C THR A 64 -7.70 -2.14 8.91
N ASP A 65 -6.84 -1.99 9.90
CA ASP A 65 -7.21 -1.34 11.16
C ASP A 65 -7.29 0.18 10.98
N LYS A 66 -6.46 0.70 10.07
CA LYS A 66 -6.53 2.08 9.60
C LYS A 66 -6.29 2.14 8.10
N ALA A 67 -7.03 3.01 7.41
CA ALA A 67 -6.79 3.35 6.02
C ALA A 67 -6.77 4.87 5.90
N VAL A 68 -5.73 5.41 5.25
CA VAL A 68 -5.55 6.85 5.05
C VAL A 68 -5.14 7.12 3.61
N LEU A 69 -5.36 8.35 3.14
CA LEU A 69 -4.82 8.81 1.86
C LEU A 69 -3.37 9.24 2.06
N GLY A 70 -2.52 8.99 1.06
CA GLY A 70 -1.17 9.55 1.03
C GLY A 70 -1.18 11.06 0.87
N TYR A 71 -0.04 11.72 1.13
CA TYR A 71 0.11 13.15 0.86
C TYR A 71 0.70 13.37 -0.53
N ALA A 72 0.12 14.31 -1.28
CA ALA A 72 0.72 14.78 -2.52
C ALA A 72 2.08 15.44 -2.21
N GLY A 73 3.10 15.18 -3.03
CA GLY A 73 4.44 15.74 -2.88
C GLY A 73 5.31 15.12 -1.76
N ASP A 74 4.73 14.60 -0.67
CA ASP A 74 5.48 13.94 0.42
C ASP A 74 4.88 12.58 0.80
N LYS A 75 5.36 11.55 0.10
CA LYS A 75 4.96 10.15 0.34
C LYS A 75 5.41 9.59 1.70
N TYR A 76 6.35 10.26 2.39
CA TYR A 76 6.90 9.80 3.67
C TYR A 76 6.26 10.50 4.89
N LYS A 77 5.48 11.55 4.68
CA LYS A 77 4.78 12.27 5.77
C LYS A 77 3.94 11.34 6.65
N VAL A 78 3.26 10.37 6.05
CA VAL A 78 2.49 9.34 6.78
C VAL A 78 3.36 8.49 7.70
N ILE A 79 4.63 8.22 7.33
CA ILE A 79 5.54 7.44 8.17
C ILE A 79 5.88 8.23 9.44
N LYS A 80 6.19 9.53 9.28
CA LYS A 80 6.45 10.44 10.41
C LYS A 80 5.23 10.59 11.31
N GLU A 81 4.04 10.70 10.72
CA GLU A 81 2.80 10.92 11.45
C GLU A 81 2.36 9.69 12.26
N TYR A 82 2.50 8.49 11.69
CA TYR A 82 1.95 7.27 12.30
C TYR A 82 2.99 6.41 13.04
N GLY A 83 4.28 6.62 12.77
CA GLY A 83 5.40 5.90 13.39
C GLY A 83 5.28 4.38 13.30
N PRO A 84 5.23 3.79 12.08
CA PRO A 84 5.18 2.33 11.95
C PRO A 84 6.50 1.69 12.34
N ASN A 85 6.47 0.47 12.85
CA ASN A 85 7.66 -0.35 13.09
C ASN A 85 8.13 -1.03 11.80
N PHE A 86 7.16 -1.43 10.97
CA PHE A 86 7.41 -2.15 9.73
C PHE A 86 6.77 -1.43 8.55
N VAL A 87 7.50 -1.32 7.45
CA VAL A 87 6.93 -0.99 6.14
C VAL A 87 6.98 -2.22 5.26
N CYS A 88 5.80 -2.78 4.97
CA CYS A 88 5.65 -3.87 4.03
C CYS A 88 5.43 -3.28 2.63
N LEU A 89 6.25 -3.72 1.67
CA LEU A 89 6.18 -3.34 0.26
C LEU A 89 5.81 -4.54 -0.59
N GLY A 90 5.07 -4.30 -1.67
CA GLY A 90 4.88 -5.28 -2.73
C GLY A 90 6.19 -5.63 -3.42
N TYR A 91 6.26 -6.83 -4.00
CA TYR A 91 7.46 -7.36 -4.68
C TYR A 91 8.01 -6.43 -5.78
N ASP A 92 7.14 -5.66 -6.43
CA ASP A 92 7.43 -4.76 -7.54
C ASP A 92 7.81 -3.33 -7.12
N GLN A 93 7.66 -2.97 -5.84
CA GLN A 93 7.91 -1.60 -5.35
C GLN A 93 9.40 -1.40 -5.00
N LYS A 94 10.20 -0.96 -5.99
CA LYS A 94 11.64 -0.73 -5.82
C LYS A 94 11.99 0.72 -5.46
N ASP A 95 11.31 1.70 -6.06
CA ASP A 95 11.64 3.14 -5.96
C ASP A 95 11.33 3.78 -4.61
N PHE A 96 10.70 3.01 -3.71
CA PHE A 96 10.29 3.50 -2.39
C PHE A 96 11.36 3.25 -1.33
N VAL A 97 12.24 2.26 -1.53
CA VAL A 97 13.09 1.69 -0.47
C VAL A 97 14.19 2.67 -0.03
N GLU A 98 14.83 3.38 -0.96
CA GLU A 98 15.96 4.28 -0.62
C GLU A 98 15.55 5.40 0.33
N GLY A 99 14.36 5.98 0.18
CA GLY A 99 13.90 7.03 1.09
C GLY A 99 13.46 6.51 2.45
N LEU A 100 13.09 5.22 2.56
CA LEU A 100 12.75 4.58 3.83
C LEU A 100 13.97 4.42 4.75
N LYS A 101 15.17 4.30 4.20
CA LYS A 101 16.42 4.18 4.98
C LYS A 101 16.70 5.38 5.89
N LYS A 102 16.02 6.51 5.66
CA LYS A 102 16.14 7.72 6.49
C LYS A 102 15.32 7.65 7.78
N PHE A 103 14.54 6.59 7.96
CA PHE A 103 13.69 6.36 9.12
C PHE A 103 14.13 5.09 9.83
N ASP A 104 13.96 5.07 11.14
CA ASP A 104 14.20 3.87 11.97
C ASP A 104 13.01 2.90 11.81
N ILE A 105 12.94 2.25 10.65
CA ILE A 105 11.86 1.34 10.25
C ILE A 105 12.42 0.11 9.56
N GLU A 106 11.81 -1.05 9.82
CA GLU A 106 12.19 -2.28 9.14
C GLU A 106 11.37 -2.47 7.86
N VAL A 107 12.05 -2.57 6.72
CA VAL A 107 11.40 -2.74 5.41
C VAL A 107 11.31 -4.21 5.05
N LYS A 108 10.09 -4.71 4.84
CA LYS A 108 9.81 -6.10 4.42
C LYS A 108 9.21 -6.13 3.02
N ARG A 109 9.63 -7.10 2.20
CA ARG A 109 9.04 -7.31 0.85
C ARG A 109 8.15 -8.53 0.85
N MET A 110 6.90 -8.33 0.47
CA MET A 110 5.89 -9.38 0.42
C MET A 110 5.94 -10.13 -0.91
N LYS A 111 5.66 -11.43 -0.87
CA LYS A 111 5.68 -12.29 -2.07
C LYS A 111 4.46 -12.01 -2.93
N ALA A 112 4.64 -12.04 -4.25
CA ALA A 112 3.53 -11.96 -5.19
C ALA A 112 2.59 -13.18 -5.01
N TYR A 113 1.28 -12.94 -4.89
CA TYR A 113 0.30 -14.02 -4.82
C TYR A 113 -0.28 -14.33 -6.20
N LYS A 114 0.16 -15.44 -6.82
CA LYS A 114 -0.26 -15.89 -8.16
C LYS A 114 -0.27 -14.74 -9.19
N PRO A 115 0.89 -14.14 -9.50
CA PRO A 115 0.99 -12.94 -10.34
C PRO A 115 0.47 -13.16 -11.76
N GLU A 116 0.48 -14.40 -12.26
CA GLU A 116 -0.21 -14.83 -13.49
C GLU A 116 -1.68 -14.39 -13.54
N LYS A 117 -2.37 -14.49 -12.39
CA LYS A 117 -3.84 -14.43 -12.27
C LYS A 117 -4.35 -13.18 -11.56
N TYR A 118 -3.62 -12.62 -10.59
CA TYR A 118 -4.11 -11.54 -9.74
C TYR A 118 -3.28 -10.25 -9.78
N LYS A 119 -2.51 -10.01 -10.85
CA LYS A 119 -1.87 -8.70 -11.06
C LYS A 119 -2.93 -7.69 -11.48
N SER A 120 -2.99 -6.53 -10.83
CA SER A 120 -4.00 -5.50 -11.11
C SER A 120 -3.95 -5.03 -12.58
N SER A 121 -2.80 -5.08 -13.24
CA SER A 121 -2.67 -4.76 -14.67
C SER A 121 -3.25 -5.83 -15.61
N LYS A 122 -3.53 -7.04 -15.12
CA LYS A 122 -4.09 -8.17 -15.89
C LYS A 122 -5.56 -8.42 -15.60
N LEU A 123 -6.03 -7.99 -14.44
CA LEU A 123 -7.43 -8.12 -14.07
C LEU A 123 -8.24 -7.01 -14.75
N LYS A 124 -9.18 -7.37 -15.63
CA LYS A 124 -10.21 -6.46 -16.17
C LYS A 124 -11.29 -6.20 -15.10
N ILE A 125 -10.91 -5.78 -13.91
CA ILE A 125 -11.85 -5.41 -12.84
C ILE A 125 -12.42 -4.04 -13.10
#